data_AF-A0AAD4L4G9-F1
#
_entry.id   AF-A0AAD4L4G9-F1
#
_cell.length_a   1.000
_cell.length_b   1.000
_cell.length_c   1.000
_cell.angle_alpha   90.00
_cell.angle_beta   90.00
_cell.angle_gamma   90.00
#
_symmetry.space_group_name_H-M   'P 1'
#
loop_
_entity.id
_entity.type
_entity.pdbx_description
1 polymer ?
#
loop_
_entity_poly.entity_id
_entity_poly.type
_entity_poly.pdbx_seq_one_letter_code
_entity_poly.pdbx_strand_id
1 'polypeptide(L)' 'WIYSYANCSARFIHAYGEGLTGAQAVWANRKYHGHRTLPPDMIKEIKASVALS' A
#
# COMPACT_ATOMS: atom_id res chain seq x y z
N TRP A 1 26.55 0.62 -3.44
CA TRP A 1 25.82 0.18 -2.23
C TRP A 1 24.75 1.19 -1.75
N ILE A 2 24.05 1.87 -2.68
CA ILE A 2 22.97 2.83 -2.35
C ILE A 2 21.66 2.52 -3.10
N TYR A 3 21.73 1.79 -4.23
CA TYR A 3 20.58 1.60 -5.14
C TYR A 3 19.50 0.59 -4.69
N SER A 4 19.75 -0.24 -3.66
CA SER A 4 18.83 -1.35 -3.33
C SER A 4 17.70 -0.97 -2.35
N TYR A 5 17.85 0.12 -1.58
CA TYR A 5 16.86 0.52 -0.58
C TYR A 5 15.63 1.22 -1.18
N ALA A 6 15.81 2.00 -2.25
CA ALA A 6 14.72 2.70 -2.93
C ALA A 6 13.71 1.74 -3.60
N ASN A 7 14.14 0.52 -3.94
CA ASN A 7 13.29 -0.45 -4.63
C ASN A 7 12.19 -1.03 -3.71
N CYS A 8 12.43 -1.07 -2.39
CA CYS A 8 11.44 -1.56 -1.42
C CYS A 8 10.36 -0.52 -1.12
N SER A 9 10.74 0.76 -0.95
CA SER A 9 9.79 1.86 -0.71
C SER A 9 8.92 2.15 -1.93
N ALA A 10 9.41 1.90 -3.15
CA ALA A 10 8.64 2.04 -4.38
C ALA A 10 7.33 1.20 -4.39
N ARG A 11 7.29 0.09 -3.64
CA ARG A 11 6.08 -0.75 -3.52
C ARG A 11 4.95 -0.09 -2.72
N PHE A 12 5.28 0.91 -1.90
CA PHE A 12 4.33 1.61 -1.05
C PHE A 12 3.97 3.00 -1.58
N ILE A 13 4.69 3.52 -2.59
CA ILE A 13 4.46 4.85 -3.17
C ILE A 13 3.01 5.03 -3.61
N HIS A 14 2.43 4.03 -4.30
CA HIS A 14 1.04 4.10 -4.74
C HIS A 14 0.07 4.17 -3.56
N ALA A 15 0.31 3.39 -2.50
CA ALA A 15 -0.52 3.39 -1.31
C ALA A 15 -0.49 4.75 -0.59
N TYR A 16 0.69 5.37 -0.50
CA TYR A 16 0.83 6.71 0.08
C TYR A 16 0.18 7.79 -0.78
N GLY A 17 0.30 7.71 -2.11
CA GLY A 17 -0.38 8.63 -3.04
C GLY A 17 -1.90 8.59 -2.89
N GLU A 18 -2.44 7.43 -2.53
CA GLU A 18 -3.87 7.21 -2.25
C GLU A 18 -4.29 7.61 -0.82
N GLY A 19 -3.36 8.09 0.01
CA GLY A 19 -3.62 8.52 1.39
C GLY A 19 -3.80 7.37 2.38
N LEU A 20 -3.23 6.20 2.12
CA LEU A 20 -3.23 5.08 3.07
C LEU A 20 -2.16 5.29 4.16
N THR A 21 -2.49 4.87 5.38
CA THR A 21 -1.55 4.87 6.51
C THR A 21 -0.50 3.75 6.36
N GLY A 22 0.60 3.81 7.12
CA GLY A 22 1.65 2.80 7.04
C GLY A 22 1.15 1.37 7.28
N ALA A 23 0.24 1.17 8.25
CA ALA A 23 -0.34 -0.15 8.53
C ALA A 23 -1.24 -0.64 7.37
N GLN A 24 -2.04 0.26 6.79
CA GLN A 24 -2.86 -0.03 5.62
C GLN A 24 -2.02 -0.39 4.39
N ALA A 25 -0.95 0.37 4.16
CA ALA A 25 -0.03 0.15 3.04
C ALA A 25 0.69 -1.20 3.16
N VAL A 26 1.04 -1.63 4.37
CA VAL A 26 1.60 -2.97 4.65
C VAL A 26 0.57 -4.06 4.40
N TRP A 27 -0.66 -3.91 4.90
CA TRP A 27 -1.72 -4.87 4.68
C TRP A 27 -2.06 -5.02 3.19
N ALA A 28 -2.19 -3.90 2.48
CA ALA A 28 -2.48 -3.87 1.05
C ALA A 28 -1.41 -4.60 0.23
N ASN A 29 -0.13 -4.33 0.51
CA ASN A 29 0.99 -4.99 -0.16
C ASN A 29 1.14 -6.48 0.18
N ARG A 30 0.70 -6.91 1.38
CA ARG A 30 0.64 -8.32 1.77
C ARG A 30 -0.50 -9.06 1.08
N LYS A 31 -1.67 -8.42 0.97
CA LYS A 31 -2.87 -8.98 0.32
C LYS A 31 -2.69 -9.08 -1.19
N TYR A 32 -2.05 -8.08 -1.82
CA TYR A 32 -1.75 -8.05 -3.26
C TYR A 32 -0.25 -8.15 -3.51
N HIS A 33 0.27 -9.37 -3.55
CA HIS A 33 1.65 -9.62 -3.95
C HIS A 33 1.80 -9.47 -5.47
N GLY A 34 2.76 -8.63 -5.88
CA GLY A 34 3.18 -8.47 -7.29
C GLY A 34 2.65 -7.21 -7.97
N HIS A 35 1.53 -6.65 -7.51
CA HIS A 35 1.02 -5.38 -8.04
C HIS A 35 1.70 -4.19 -7.35
N ARG A 36 2.23 -3.27 -8.18
CA ARG A 36 2.76 -1.97 -7.74
C ARG A 36 1.69 -0.90 -7.61
N THR A 37 0.52 -1.14 -8.20
CA THR A 37 -0.66 -0.26 -8.17
C THR A 37 -1.84 -1.02 -7.58
N LEU A 38 -2.45 -0.44 -6.55
CA LEU A 38 -3.61 -1.01 -5.88
C LEU A 38 -4.88 -0.64 -6.67
N PRO A 39 -5.81 -1.58 -6.90
CA PRO A 39 -7.11 -1.26 -7.49
C PRO A 39 -7.90 -0.28 -6.62
N PRO A 40 -8.70 0.63 -7.21
CA PRO A 40 -9.48 1.62 -6.46
C PRO A 40 -10.52 0.98 -5.52
N ASP A 41 -11.16 -0.12 -5.92
CA ASP A 41 -12.10 -0.87 -5.07
C ASP A 41 -11.44 -1.41 -3.80
N MET A 42 -10.20 -1.90 -3.93
CA MET A 42 -9.43 -2.40 -2.81
C MET A 42 -9.03 -1.29 -1.84
N ILE A 43 -8.62 -0.13 -2.36
CA ILE A 43 -8.27 1.04 -1.53
C ILE A 43 -9.48 1.47 -0.70
N LYS A 44 -10.68 1.45 -1.30
CA LYS A 44 -11.94 1.74 -0.61
C LYS A 44 -12.22 0.72 0.50
N GLU A 45 -12.03 -0.57 0.23
CA GLU A 45 -12.17 -1.64 1.23
C GLU A 45 -11.20 -1.46 2.41
N ILE A 46 -9.92 -1.15 2.12
CA ILE A 46 -8.89 -0.93 3.15
C ILE A 46 -9.24 0.27 4.04
N LYS A 47 -9.68 1.37 3.42
CA LYS A 47 -10.10 2.57 4.16
C LYS A 47 -11.32 2.30 5.03
N ALA A 48 -12.30 1.55 4.51
CA ALA A 48 -13.51 1.18 5.23
C ALA A 48 -13.21 0.22 6.41
N SER A 49 -12.31 -0.75 6.23
CA SER A 49 -11.95 -1.73 7.26
C SER A 49 -11.26 -1.11 8.47
N VAL A 50 -10.61 0.05 8.32
CA VAL A 50 -9.90 0.72 9.43
C VAL A 50 -10.79 1.73 10.15
N ALA A 51 -11.80 2.29 9.50
CA ALA A 51 -12.76 3.19 10.15
C ALA A 51 -13.67 2.50 11.19
N LEU A 52 -13.65 1.17 11.24
CA LEU A 52 -14.46 0.34 12.14
C LEU A 52 -13.70 -0.19 13.36
N SER A 53 -12.44 0.23 13.57
CA SER A 53 -11.60 -0.12 14.74
C SER A 53 -11.16 1.10 15.51
#